data_AF-A0A842L3D5-F1
#
_entry.id   AF-A0A842L3D5-F1
#
_cell.length_a   1.000
_cell.length_b   1.000
_cell.length_c   1.000
_cell.angle_alpha   90.00
_cell.angle_beta   90.00
_cell.angle_gamma   90.00
#
_symmetry.space_group_name_H-M   'P 1'
#
loop_
_entity.id
_entity.type
_entity.pdbx_description
1 polymer ?
#
loop_
_entity_poly.entity_id
_entity_poly.type
_entity_poly.pdbx_seq_one_letter_code
_entity_poly.pdbx_strand_id
1 'polypeptide(L)'
;GLFSTPAMVGLSGMLGMRALKVPFSPKNLINPSIIIASLIILRIIIGLMLSTPEYYEVTLLQPKENINLESFKVLSSERLDDKMIIRLSPDYNEIKLINGLTTTLNGKCKGFFITWNFYSFFR
;
A
#
# COMPACT_ATOMS: atom_id res chain seq x y z
N GLY A 1 0.80 -7.28 22.55
CA GLY A 1 0.22 -8.09 23.64
C GLY A 1 -0.91 -7.30 24.27
N LEU A 2 -2.09 -7.91 24.39
CA LEU A 2 -3.40 -7.37 24.83
C LEU A 2 -4.00 -6.16 24.08
N PHE A 3 -3.20 -5.18 23.66
CA PHE A 3 -3.62 -4.01 22.87
C PHE A 3 -3.20 -4.09 21.40
N SER A 4 -3.00 -5.29 20.86
CA SER A 4 -2.86 -5.41 19.41
C SER A 4 -4.17 -4.99 18.76
N THR A 5 -4.10 -4.23 17.67
CA THR A 5 -5.25 -3.71 16.91
C THR A 5 -6.37 -4.77 16.72
N PRO A 6 -6.07 -6.05 16.44
CA PRO A 6 -7.09 -7.10 16.35
C PRO A 6 -7.83 -7.40 17.67
N ALA A 7 -7.12 -7.43 18.79
CA ALA A 7 -7.72 -7.72 20.10
C ALA A 7 -8.63 -6.59 20.58
N MET A 8 -8.23 -5.33 20.36
CA MET A 8 -9.08 -4.16 20.68
C MET A 8 -10.32 -4.07 19.80
N VAL A 9 -10.20 -4.38 18.50
CA VAL A 9 -11.36 -4.41 17.59
C VAL A 9 -12.34 -5.51 18.01
N GLY A 10 -11.83 -6.69 18.36
CA GLY A 10 -12.65 -7.80 18.88
C GLY A 10 -13.38 -7.45 20.18
N LEU A 11 -12.68 -6.86 21.15
CA LEU A 11 -13.23 -6.51 22.47
C LEU A 11 -14.26 -5.36 22.36
N SER A 12 -13.99 -4.36 21.51
CA SER A 12 -14.93 -3.26 21.21
C SER A 12 -16.20 -3.77 20.53
N GLY A 13 -16.06 -4.72 19.59
CA GLY A 13 -17.22 -5.39 18.97
C GLY A 13 -18.08 -6.12 20.01
N MET A 14 -17.46 -6.88 20.93
CA MET A 14 -18.19 -7.58 21.99
C MET A 14 -18.93 -6.63 22.93
N LEU A 15 -18.30 -5.53 23.34
CA LEU A 15 -18.94 -4.51 24.20
C LEU A 15 -20.09 -3.80 23.49
N GLY A 16 -19.92 -3.43 22.21
CA GLY A 16 -20.97 -2.82 21.40
C GLY A 16 -22.20 -3.72 21.24
N MET A 17 -21.99 -5.02 20.97
CA MET A 17 -23.09 -5.98 20.86
C MET A 17 -23.82 -6.19 22.19
N ARG A 18 -23.09 -6.17 23.31
CA ARG A 18 -23.69 -6.26 24.66
C ARG A 18 -24.55 -5.02 24.99
N ALA A 19 -24.08 -3.83 24.62
CA ALA A 19 -24.84 -2.58 24.82
C ALA A 19 -26.13 -2.55 23.98
N LEU A 20 -26.09 -3.10 22.77
CA LEU A 20 -27.24 -3.16 21.84
C LEU A 20 -28.18 -4.36 22.11
N LYS A 21 -27.90 -5.21 23.12
CA LYS A 21 -28.68 -6.42 23.49
C LYS A 21 -29.02 -7.34 22.32
N VAL A 22 -28.20 -7.35 21.26
CA VAL A 22 -28.42 -8.21 20.10
C VAL A 22 -27.87 -9.60 20.44
N PRO A 23 -28.67 -10.69 20.40
CA PRO A 23 -28.14 -12.02 20.62
C PRO A 23 -27.17 -12.37 19.49
N PHE A 24 -25.90 -12.55 19.84
CA PHE A 24 -24.87 -12.93 18.89
C PHE A 24 -25.15 -14.36 18.42
N SER A 25 -25.55 -14.50 17.16
CA SER A 25 -25.61 -15.78 16.48
C SER A 25 -24.48 -15.83 15.46
N PRO A 26 -23.62 -16.86 15.45
CA PRO A 26 -22.56 -17.01 14.45
C PRO A 26 -23.10 -17.06 13.01
N LYS A 27 -24.38 -17.40 12.82
CA LYS A 27 -25.06 -17.32 11.51
C LYS A 27 -25.17 -15.88 10.99
N ASN A 28 -25.27 -14.88 11.88
CA ASN A 28 -25.34 -13.48 11.50
C ASN A 28 -23.99 -12.91 11.02
N LEU A 29 -22.90 -13.66 11.20
CA LEU A 29 -21.58 -13.31 10.69
C LEU A 29 -21.35 -13.78 9.26
N ILE A 30 -22.15 -14.70 8.73
CA ILE A 30 -21.92 -15.30 7.40
C ILE A 30 -21.97 -14.22 6.31
N ASN A 31 -23.05 -13.44 6.26
CA ASN A 31 -23.23 -12.39 5.25
C ASN A 31 -22.10 -11.33 5.29
N PRO A 32 -21.78 -10.70 6.44
CA PRO A 32 -20.68 -9.73 6.48
C PRO A 32 -19.32 -10.38 6.19
N SER A 33 -19.10 -11.64 6.57
CA SER A 33 -17.84 -12.35 6.27
C SER A 33 -17.68 -12.63 4.78
N ILE A 34 -18.75 -13.02 4.09
CA ILE A 34 -18.74 -13.20 2.63
C ILE A 34 -18.40 -11.89 1.94
N ILE A 35 -19.03 -10.77 2.33
CA ILE A 35 -18.74 -9.45 1.75
C ILE A 35 -17.25 -9.10 1.94
N ILE A 36 -16.72 -9.27 3.15
CA ILE A 36 -15.31 -9.00 3.44
C ILE A 36 -14.39 -9.92 2.63
N ALA A 37 -14.68 -11.22 2.57
CA ALA A 37 -13.91 -12.19 1.81
C ALA A 37 -13.90 -11.85 0.31
N SER A 38 -15.04 -11.49 -0.26
CA SER A 38 -15.16 -11.05 -1.65
C SER A 38 -14.32 -9.80 -1.93
N LEU A 39 -14.32 -8.81 -1.04
CA LEU A 39 -13.49 -7.60 -1.17
C LEU A 39 -11.99 -7.93 -1.11
N ILE A 40 -11.58 -8.87 -0.26
CA ILE A 40 -10.19 -9.34 -0.17
C ILE A 40 -9.77 -10.03 -1.48
N ILE A 41 -10.59 -10.94 -1.98
CA ILE A 41 -10.32 -11.65 -3.24
C ILE A 41 -10.23 -10.67 -4.40
N LEU A 42 -11.18 -9.73 -4.50
CA LEU A 42 -11.18 -8.70 -5.53
C LEU A 42 -9.89 -7.87 -5.48
N ARG A 43 -9.44 -7.46 -4.29
CA ARG A 43 -8.19 -6.73 -4.10
C ARG A 43 -6.99 -7.51 -4.61
N ILE A 44 -6.93 -8.82 -4.34
CA ILE A 44 -5.83 -9.68 -4.82
C ILE A 44 -5.84 -9.77 -6.35
N ILE A 45 -7.01 -9.99 -6.97
CA ILE A 45 -7.15 -10.07 -8.43
C ILE A 45 -6.68 -8.76 -9.09
N ILE A 46 -7.15 -7.62 -8.59
CA ILE A 46 -6.73 -6.29 -9.06
C ILE A 46 -5.22 -6.12 -8.90
N GLY A 47 -4.66 -6.47 -7.75
CA GLY A 47 -3.22 -6.39 -7.49
C GLY A 47 -2.36 -7.26 -8.40
N LEU A 48 -2.86 -8.42 -8.80
CA LEU A 48 -2.18 -9.30 -9.77
C LEU A 48 -2.25 -8.74 -11.19
N MET A 49 -3.42 -8.25 -11.63
CA MET A 49 -3.60 -7.73 -12.99
C MET A 49 -2.89 -6.40 -13.25
N LEU A 50 -2.83 -5.51 -12.25
CA LEU A 50 -2.19 -4.19 -12.35
C LEU A 50 -0.70 -4.22 -11.95
N SER A 51 -0.14 -5.40 -11.66
CA SER A 51 1.26 -5.52 -11.27
C SER A 51 2.19 -5.23 -12.44
N THR A 52 3.19 -4.36 -12.25
CA THR A 52 4.25 -4.09 -13.25
C THR A 52 5.58 -4.70 -12.79
N PRO A 53 5.91 -5.95 -13.19
CA PRO A 53 7.09 -6.64 -12.67
C PRO A 53 8.43 -6.20 -13.29
N GLU A 54 8.38 -5.47 -14.40
CA GLU A 54 9.55 -5.09 -15.20
C GLU A 54 10.29 -3.86 -14.65
N TYR A 55 9.57 -2.94 -14.01
CA TYR A 55 10.11 -1.74 -13.40
C TYR A 55 9.12 -1.16 -12.39
N TYR A 56 9.63 -0.38 -11.44
CA TYR A 56 8.79 0.48 -10.61
C TYR A 56 8.74 1.87 -11.23
N GLU A 57 7.56 2.37 -11.52
CA GLU A 57 7.37 3.75 -11.94
C GLU A 57 6.98 4.60 -10.74
N VAL A 58 7.81 5.59 -10.41
CA VAL A 58 7.62 6.54 -9.32
C VAL A 58 7.27 7.89 -9.92
N THR A 59 6.05 8.35 -9.70
CA THR A 59 5.60 9.69 -10.12
C THR A 59 5.66 10.65 -8.95
N LEU A 60 6.51 11.66 -9.04
CA LEU A 60 6.65 12.73 -8.06
C LEU A 60 5.76 13.92 -8.43
N LEU A 61 5.01 14.42 -7.46
CA LEU A 61 4.17 15.62 -7.60
C LEU A 61 4.91 16.86 -7.10
N GLN A 62 5.05 17.87 -7.97
CA GLN A 62 5.72 19.14 -7.72
C GLN A 62 7.11 18.93 -7.09
N PRO A 63 8.02 18.22 -7.79
CA PRO A 63 9.36 17.94 -7.29
C PRO A 63 10.19 19.23 -7.24
N LYS A 64 10.89 19.45 -6.12
CA LYS A 64 11.95 20.47 -6.04
C LYS A 64 13.04 20.20 -7.08
N GLU A 65 13.78 21.23 -7.47
CA GLU A 65 14.72 21.15 -8.60
C GLU A 65 15.86 20.12 -8.40
N ASN A 66 16.30 19.87 -7.17
CA ASN A 66 17.46 19.00 -6.87
C ASN A 66 17.10 17.83 -5.94
N ILE A 67 16.39 16.82 -6.48
CA ILE A 67 16.14 15.56 -5.75
C ILE A 67 17.29 14.60 -6.04
N ASN A 68 18.17 14.39 -5.05
CA ASN A 68 19.20 13.35 -5.14
C ASN A 68 18.55 11.96 -5.02
N LEU A 69 18.69 11.13 -6.07
CA LEU A 69 18.22 9.74 -6.16
C LEU A 69 19.36 8.74 -6.37
N GLU A 70 20.62 9.12 -6.13
CA GLU A 70 21.81 8.28 -6.33
C GLU A 70 21.76 6.94 -5.57
N SER A 71 20.99 6.87 -4.47
CA SER A 71 20.78 5.63 -3.71
C SER A 71 19.91 4.60 -4.43
N PHE A 72 19.27 4.97 -5.56
CA PHE A 72 18.39 4.10 -6.33
C PHE A 72 18.96 3.84 -7.74
N LYS A 73 18.78 2.62 -8.22
CA LYS A 73 19.11 2.20 -9.58
C LYS A 73 18.03 2.73 -10.52
N VAL A 74 18.21 3.98 -10.96
CA VAL A 74 17.33 4.67 -11.92
C VAL A 74 17.59 4.14 -13.32
N LEU A 75 16.54 3.65 -13.97
CA LEU A 75 16.57 3.21 -15.37
C LEU A 75 16.29 4.39 -16.32
N SER A 76 15.36 5.27 -15.95
CA SER A 76 15.05 6.49 -16.70
C SER A 76 14.37 7.52 -15.80
N SER A 77 14.45 8.78 -16.20
CA SER A 77 13.75 9.89 -15.55
C SER A 77 13.22 10.85 -16.61
N GLU A 78 11.94 11.18 -16.50
CA GLU A 78 11.24 12.11 -17.38
C GLU A 78 10.62 13.21 -16.53
N ARG A 79 10.83 14.47 -16.91
CA ARG A 79 10.23 15.63 -16.24
C ARG A 79 9.16 16.22 -17.15
N LEU A 80 7.95 16.32 -16.63
CA LEU A 80 6.77 16.83 -17.32
C LEU A 80 6.19 17.95 -16.48
N ASP A 81 6.52 19.21 -16.78
CA ASP A 81 6.05 20.40 -16.07
C ASP A 81 6.06 20.28 -14.53
N ASP A 82 4.91 19.95 -13.95
CA ASP A 82 4.64 19.86 -12.52
C ASP A 82 4.91 18.48 -11.90
N LYS A 83 5.29 17.49 -12.70
CA LYS A 83 5.58 16.12 -12.26
C LYS A 83 6.90 15.59 -12.81
N MET A 84 7.45 14.62 -12.10
CA MET A 84 8.63 13.88 -12.54
C MET A 84 8.36 12.39 -12.43
N ILE A 85 8.51 11.67 -13.53
CA ILE A 85 8.30 10.24 -13.63
C ILE A 85 9.67 9.58 -13.63
N ILE A 86 9.91 8.65 -12.72
CA ILE A 86 11.18 7.95 -12.57
C ILE A 86 10.90 6.46 -12.68
N ARG A 87 11.64 5.76 -13.55
CA ARG A 87 11.58 4.30 -13.60
C ARG A 87 12.78 3.73 -12.86
N LEU A 88 12.51 2.86 -11.89
CA LEU A 88 13.51 2.21 -11.05
C LEU A 88 13.57 0.71 -11.37
N SER A 89 14.75 0.12 -11.14
CA SER A 89 14.96 -1.33 -11.32
C SER A 89 13.94 -2.16 -10.53
N PRO A 90 13.44 -3.29 -11.06
CA PRO A 90 12.49 -4.15 -10.36
C PRO A 90 13.15 -5.01 -9.26
N ASP A 91 14.48 -4.94 -9.13
CA ASP A 91 15.30 -5.77 -8.22
C ASP A 91 15.05 -5.47 -6.73
N TYR A 92 14.31 -4.41 -6.42
CA TYR A 92 14.02 -4.02 -5.04
C TYR A 92 12.85 -4.80 -4.46
N ASN A 93 12.99 -5.15 -3.18
CA ASN A 93 11.86 -5.47 -2.32
C ASN A 93 11.00 -4.20 -2.13
N GLU A 94 9.71 -4.27 -2.44
CA GLU A 94 8.81 -3.10 -2.50
C GLU A 94 8.71 -2.36 -1.16
N ILE A 95 8.67 -3.07 -0.03
CA ILE A 95 8.61 -2.44 1.29
C ILE A 95 9.86 -1.63 1.58
N LYS A 96 11.05 -2.17 1.26
CA LYS A 96 12.32 -1.46 1.41
C LYS A 96 12.39 -0.25 0.48
N LEU A 97 11.91 -0.40 -0.76
CA LEU A 97 11.86 0.67 -1.74
C LEU A 97 10.97 1.83 -1.26
N ILE A 98 9.75 1.54 -0.82
CA ILE A 98 8.80 2.55 -0.32
C ILE A 98 9.37 3.29 0.89
N ASN A 99 9.99 2.58 1.84
CA ASN A 99 10.61 3.20 3.01
C ASN A 99 11.78 4.11 2.62
N GLY A 100 12.61 3.67 1.68
CA GLY A 100 13.71 4.46 1.14
C GLY A 100 13.20 5.72 0.43
N LEU A 101 12.22 5.58 -0.46
CA LEU A 101 11.60 6.70 -1.17
C LEU A 101 10.95 7.68 -0.21
N THR A 102 10.19 7.20 0.77
CA THR A 102 9.55 8.03 1.79
C THR A 102 10.58 8.88 2.53
N THR A 103 11.73 8.29 2.89
CA THR A 103 12.81 9.01 3.57
C THR A 103 13.48 10.02 2.64
N THR A 104 13.85 9.60 1.43
CA THR A 104 14.58 10.44 0.47
C THR A 104 13.75 11.61 -0.05
N LEU A 105 12.44 11.41 -0.23
CA LEU A 105 11.50 12.39 -0.79
C LEU A 105 10.83 13.28 0.26
N ASN A 106 11.05 13.00 1.54
CA ASN A 106 10.45 13.79 2.63
C ASN A 106 10.83 15.28 2.50
N GLY A 107 9.82 16.14 2.39
CA GLY A 107 10.01 17.58 2.21
C GLY A 107 10.55 18.02 0.84
N LYS A 108 10.71 17.10 -0.12
CA LYS A 108 11.24 17.38 -1.47
C LYS A 108 10.19 17.33 -2.58
N CYS A 109 9.03 16.74 -2.33
CA CYS A 109 7.84 16.76 -3.19
C CYS A 109 6.58 16.89 -2.34
N LYS A 110 5.44 17.23 -2.94
CA LYS A 110 4.15 17.22 -2.22
C LYS A 110 3.58 15.83 -2.01
N GLY A 111 3.96 14.89 -2.88
CA GLY A 111 3.55 13.50 -2.80
C GLY A 111 4.22 12.71 -3.91
N PHE A 112 4.16 11.39 -3.80
CA PHE A 112 4.60 10.49 -4.85
C PHE A 112 3.66 9.29 -4.98
N PHE A 113 3.56 8.76 -6.19
CA PHE A 113 2.91 7.49 -6.50
C PHE A 113 3.95 6.49 -6.96
N ILE A 114 3.71 5.22 -6.69
CA ILE A 114 4.56 4.12 -7.16
C ILE A 114 3.67 3.03 -7.77
N THR A 115 4.09 2.45 -8.88
CA THR A 115 3.40 1.27 -9.43
C THR A 115 3.60 0.05 -8.54
N TRP A 116 2.58 -0.80 -8.47
CA TRP A 116 2.60 -1.98 -7.62
C TRP A 116 3.33 -3.13 -8.30
N ASN A 117 4.15 -3.87 -7.56
CA ASN A 117 4.71 -5.13 -8.03
C ASN A 117 4.39 -6.25 -7.02
N PHE A 118 3.31 -6.97 -7.26
CA PHE A 118 2.87 -8.06 -6.38
C PHE A 118 3.94 -9.15 -6.21
N TYR A 119 4.75 -9.39 -7.23
CA TYR A 119 5.79 -10.42 -7.22
C TYR A 119 7.04 -10.02 -6.41
N SER A 120 7.15 -8.76 -5.99
CA SER A 120 8.29 -8.29 -5.19
C SER A 120 8.43 -9.02 -3.86
N PHE A 121 7.34 -9.61 -3.34
CA PHE A 121 7.36 -10.35 -2.08
C PHE A 121 8.24 -11.60 -2.16
N PHE A 122 8.42 -12.16 -3.36
CA PHE A 122 9.23 -13.34 -3.59
C PHE A 122 10.70 -13.01 -3.94
N ARG A 123 11.09 -11.72 -3.88
CA ARG A 123 12.47 -11.24 -4.03
C ARG A 123 13.02 -10.76 -2.69
#